data_AF-A0A932BUP7-F1
#
_entry.id   AF-A0A932BUP7-F1
#
_cell.length_a   1.000
_cell.length_b   1.000
_cell.length_c   1.000
_cell.angle_alpha   90.00
_cell.angle_beta   90.00
_cell.angle_gamma   90.00
#
_symmetry.space_group_name_H-M   'P 1'
#
loop_
_entity.id
_entity.type
_entity.pdbx_description
1 polymer ?
#
loop_
_entity_poly.entity_id
_entity_poly.type
_entity_poly.pdbx_seq_one_letter_code
_entity_poly.pdbx_strand_id
1 'polypeptide(L)'
;MTMHAGLASGRWWTLSLAEQLGNAGADVGRAIRARQEGDQGRFDAALDRALELLDLTLSDPRWKGPRLREIARTREVVCDFLVGDNEYRSTPELLDAYFLAFAIAARRDR
;
A
#
# COMPACT_ATOMS: atom_id res chain seq x y z
N MET A 1 -0.96 -9.52 -13.47
CA MET A 1 -1.70 -9.07 -12.27
C MET A 1 -3.18 -9.34 -12.49
N THR A 2 -3.77 -10.17 -11.63
CA THR A 2 -5.21 -10.41 -11.62
C THR A 2 -5.85 -9.33 -10.74
N MET A 3 -6.66 -8.44 -11.32
CA MET A 3 -7.41 -7.47 -10.52
C MET A 3 -8.57 -8.17 -9.78
N HIS A 4 -8.71 -7.96 -8.47
CA HIS A 4 -9.80 -8.52 -7.68
C HIS A 4 -11.12 -7.82 -8.05
N ALA A 5 -12.16 -8.62 -8.32
CA ALA A 5 -13.44 -8.15 -8.89
C ALA A 5 -14.14 -7.03 -8.09
N GLY A 6 -13.98 -6.99 -6.76
CA GLY A 6 -14.57 -5.95 -5.91
C GLY A 6 -13.87 -4.59 -5.96
N LEU A 7 -12.62 -4.54 -6.40
CA LEU A 7 -11.88 -3.31 -6.66
C LEU A 7 -12.21 -2.78 -8.07
N ALA A 8 -12.38 -3.70 -9.02
CA ALA A 8 -12.78 -3.41 -10.39
C ALA A 8 -14.18 -2.74 -10.51
N SER A 9 -15.03 -2.86 -9.48
CA SER A 9 -16.36 -2.21 -9.45
C SER A 9 -16.33 -0.73 -9.03
N GLY A 10 -15.16 -0.11 -8.89
CA GLY A 10 -15.02 1.33 -8.61
C GLY A 10 -15.19 1.75 -7.15
N ARG A 11 -15.53 0.82 -6.24
CA ARG A 11 -15.66 1.10 -4.79
C ARG A 11 -14.36 1.66 -4.20
N TRP A 12 -13.21 1.25 -4.71
CA TRP A 12 -11.93 1.75 -4.21
C TRP A 12 -11.80 3.27 -4.36
N TRP A 13 -12.32 3.84 -5.44
CA TRP A 13 -12.29 5.28 -5.70
C TRP A 13 -13.39 6.05 -4.96
N THR A 14 -14.26 5.40 -4.18
CA THR A 14 -15.16 6.10 -3.26
C THR A 14 -14.51 6.37 -1.91
N LEU A 15 -13.43 5.67 -1.59
CA LEU A 15 -12.67 5.87 -0.35
C LEU A 15 -11.91 7.20 -0.37
N SER A 16 -11.69 7.78 0.81
CA SER A 16 -10.73 8.88 0.99
C SER A 16 -9.29 8.40 0.78
N LEU A 17 -8.35 9.33 0.56
CA LEU A 17 -6.94 8.97 0.42
C LEU A 17 -6.41 8.24 1.68
N ALA A 18 -6.86 8.68 2.87
CA ALA A 18 -6.47 8.04 4.13
C ALA A 18 -6.98 6.60 4.23
N GLU A 19 -8.21 6.33 3.81
CA GLU A 19 -8.74 4.97 3.74
C GLU A 19 -8.01 4.12 2.69
N GLN A 20 -7.71 4.67 1.51
CA GLN A 20 -6.97 3.95 0.48
C GLN A 20 -5.58 3.54 0.97
N LEU A 21 -4.79 4.50 1.48
CA LEU A 21 -3.43 4.24 1.97
C LEU A 21 -3.43 3.40 3.25
N GLY A 22 -4.37 3.60 4.17
CA GLY A 22 -4.50 2.77 5.37
C GLY A 22 -4.82 1.30 5.06
N ASN A 23 -5.68 1.05 4.06
CA ASN A 23 -5.98 -0.30 3.61
C ASN A 23 -4.80 -0.93 2.85
N ALA A 24 -4.13 -0.18 1.96
CA ALA A 24 -2.93 -0.65 1.26
C ALA A 24 -1.81 -1.00 2.26
N GLY A 25 -1.61 -0.16 3.26
CA GLY A 25 -0.65 -0.37 4.34
C GLY A 25 -0.87 -1.65 5.14
N ALA A 26 -2.12 -2.08 5.32
CA ALA A 26 -2.41 -3.36 5.97
C ALA A 26 -1.91 -4.56 5.17
N ASP A 27 -1.95 -4.51 3.83
CA ASP A 27 -1.38 -5.54 2.95
C ASP A 27 0.16 -5.45 2.91
N VAL A 28 0.74 -4.24 2.93
CA VAL A 28 2.19 -4.05 3.09
C VAL A 28 2.67 -4.68 4.40
N GLY A 29 2.01 -4.39 5.52
CA GLY A 29 2.35 -4.99 6.82
C GLY A 29 2.22 -6.52 6.84
N ARG A 30 1.21 -7.07 6.14
CA ARG A 30 1.08 -8.53 5.96
C ARG A 30 2.24 -9.12 5.17
N ALA A 31 2.68 -8.46 4.09
CA ALA A 31 3.82 -8.91 3.30
C ALA A 31 5.11 -8.88 4.14
N ILE A 32 5.36 -7.79 4.88
CA ILE A 32 6.52 -7.67 5.77
C ILE A 32 6.55 -8.82 6.79
N ARG A 33 5.42 -9.08 7.45
CA ARG A 33 5.30 -10.14 8.44
C ARG A 33 5.51 -11.52 7.83
N ALA A 34 4.88 -11.82 6.69
CA ALA A 34 5.04 -13.10 6.02
C ALA A 34 6.50 -13.35 5.59
N ARG A 35 7.20 -12.30 5.13
CA ARG A 35 8.64 -12.36 4.81
C ARG A 35 9.48 -12.69 6.05
N GLN A 36 9.21 -12.06 7.18
CA GLN A 36 9.89 -12.34 8.46
C GLN A 36 9.62 -13.76 8.96
N GLU A 37 8.43 -14.30 8.69
CA GLU A 37 8.02 -15.66 9.02
C GLU A 37 8.57 -16.71 8.03
N GLY A 38 9.18 -16.30 6.91
CA GLY A 38 9.65 -17.20 5.84
C GLY A 38 8.52 -17.84 5.03
N ASP A 39 7.30 -17.32 5.11
CA ASP A 39 6.13 -17.84 4.41
C ASP A 39 5.98 -17.18 3.02
N GLN A 40 6.64 -17.78 2.03
CA GLN A 40 6.67 -17.24 0.66
C GLN A 40 5.26 -17.12 0.05
N GLY A 41 4.38 -18.10 0.29
CA GLY A 41 3.03 -18.08 -0.28
C GLY A 41 2.18 -16.92 0.26
N ARG A 42 2.24 -16.67 1.57
CA ARG A 42 1.58 -15.50 2.18
C ARG A 42 2.25 -14.19 1.79
N PHE A 43 3.57 -14.19 1.60
CA PHE A 43 4.31 -13.02 1.15
C PHE A 43 3.86 -12.61 -0.25
N ASP A 44 3.88 -13.52 -1.22
CA ASP A 44 3.52 -13.25 -2.61
C ASP A 44 2.07 -12.74 -2.70
N ALA A 45 1.13 -13.41 -2.03
CA ALA A 45 -0.27 -13.01 -2.03
C ALA A 45 -0.50 -11.61 -1.40
N ALA A 46 0.20 -11.30 -0.31
CA ALA A 46 0.09 -9.99 0.35
C ALA A 46 0.77 -8.88 -0.46
N LEU A 47 1.91 -9.17 -1.08
CA LEU A 47 2.63 -8.24 -1.94
C LEU A 47 1.81 -7.90 -3.18
N ASP A 48 1.27 -8.90 -3.89
CA ASP A 48 0.42 -8.69 -5.06
C ASP A 48 -0.77 -7.78 -4.74
N ARG A 49 -1.40 -8.03 -3.58
CA ARG A 49 -2.51 -7.22 -3.12
C ARG A 49 -2.10 -5.81 -2.72
N ALA A 50 -0.97 -5.64 -2.02
CA ALA A 50 -0.44 -4.32 -1.68
C ALA A 50 -0.15 -3.49 -2.94
N LEU A 51 0.49 -4.09 -3.95
CA LEU A 51 0.81 -3.44 -5.21
C LEU A 51 -0.45 -3.09 -5.99
N GLU A 52 -1.44 -3.99 -6.06
CA GLU A 52 -2.73 -3.71 -6.69
C GLU A 52 -3.41 -2.48 -6.05
N LEU A 53 -3.47 -2.42 -4.71
CA LEU A 53 -4.11 -1.30 -4.01
C LEU A 53 -3.36 0.02 -4.20
N LEU A 54 -2.03 -0.01 -4.19
CA LEU A 54 -1.21 1.17 -4.48
C LEU A 54 -1.38 1.62 -5.94
N ASP A 55 -1.45 0.70 -6.90
CA ASP A 55 -1.66 1.00 -8.32
C ASP A 55 -3.05 1.57 -8.60
N LEU A 56 -4.09 1.05 -7.95
CA LEU A 56 -5.44 1.60 -8.02
C LEU A 56 -5.53 3.00 -7.39
N THR A 57 -4.79 3.22 -6.30
CA THR A 57 -4.68 4.53 -5.64
C THR A 57 -3.92 5.52 -6.52
N LEU A 58 -2.82 5.10 -7.15
CA LEU A 58 -2.04 5.91 -8.08
C LEU A 58 -2.83 6.28 -9.34
N SER A 59 -3.70 5.38 -9.80
CA SER A 59 -4.55 5.58 -10.99
C SER A 59 -5.79 6.44 -10.72
N ASP A 60 -6.06 6.79 -9.47
CA ASP A 60 -7.22 7.58 -9.08
C ASP A 60 -7.07 9.05 -9.56
N PRO A 61 -7.91 9.53 -10.50
CA PRO A 61 -7.74 10.85 -11.10
C PRO A 61 -8.01 12.01 -10.13
N ARG A 62 -8.54 11.72 -8.93
CA ARG A 62 -8.72 12.72 -7.85
C ARG A 62 -7.38 13.17 -7.28
N TRP A 63 -6.35 12.32 -7.34
CA TRP A 63 -5.02 12.63 -6.79
C TRP A 63 -4.12 13.21 -7.87
N LYS A 64 -3.67 14.45 -7.64
CA LYS A 64 -2.86 15.21 -8.61
C LYS A 64 -1.71 15.91 -7.92
N GLY A 65 -0.71 16.33 -8.70
CA GLY A 65 0.40 17.15 -8.24
C GLY A 65 1.17 16.47 -7.10
N PRO A 66 1.39 17.15 -5.95
CA PRO A 66 2.15 16.59 -4.84
C PRO A 66 1.63 15.25 -4.31
N ARG A 67 0.30 15.05 -4.25
CA ARG A 67 -0.29 13.80 -3.76
C ARG A 67 0.04 12.63 -4.68
N LEU A 68 -0.10 12.83 -6.00
CA LEU A 68 0.22 11.78 -6.98
C LEU A 68 1.69 11.37 -6.91
N ARG A 69 2.61 12.35 -6.75
CA ARG A 69 4.05 12.08 -6.61
C ARG A 69 4.36 11.29 -5.35
N GLU A 70 3.67 11.61 -4.26
CA GLU A 70 3.86 10.95 -2.98
C GLU A 70 3.36 9.50 -3.02
N ILE A 71 2.19 9.24 -3.60
CA ILE A 71 1.67 7.87 -3.84
C ILE A 71 2.64 7.06 -4.71
N ALA A 72 3.17 7.66 -5.78
CA ALA A 72 4.16 7.03 -6.64
C ALA A 72 5.45 6.69 -5.88
N ARG A 73 5.93 7.61 -5.03
CA ARG A 73 7.10 7.38 -4.18
C ARG A 73 6.86 6.27 -3.17
N THR A 74 5.70 6.25 -2.53
CA THR A 74 5.32 5.21 -1.57
C THR A 74 5.34 3.84 -2.23
N ARG A 75 4.78 3.72 -3.44
CA ARG A 75 4.86 2.48 -4.22
C ARG A 75 6.30 2.06 -4.50
N GLU A 76 7.13 3.01 -4.94
CA GLU A 76 8.55 2.75 -5.22
C GLU A 76 9.30 2.28 -3.96
N VAL A 77 9.13 2.95 -2.82
CA VAL A 77 9.75 2.59 -1.55
C VAL A 77 9.29 1.22 -1.05
N VAL A 78 8.01 0.89 -1.20
CA VAL A 78 7.48 -0.45 -0.86
C VAL A 78 8.11 -1.53 -1.75
N CYS A 79 8.24 -1.29 -3.05
CA CYS A 79 8.92 -2.21 -3.97
C CYS A 79 10.39 -2.38 -3.62
N ASP A 80 11.12 -1.27 -3.45
CA ASP A 80 12.53 -1.25 -3.07
C ASP A 80 12.77 -2.06 -1.79
N PHE A 81 11.92 -1.85 -0.77
CA PHE A 81 12.05 -2.54 0.50
C PHE A 81 11.70 -4.03 0.45
N LEU A 82 10.63 -4.41 -0.27
CA LEU A 82 10.10 -5.78 -0.23
C LEU A 82 10.77 -6.72 -1.22
N VAL A 83 11.11 -6.23 -2.41
CA VAL A 83 11.63 -7.04 -3.53
C VAL A 83 12.84 -6.43 -4.24
N GLY A 84 13.29 -5.24 -3.82
CA GLY A 84 14.50 -4.59 -4.33
C GLY A 84 15.69 -4.71 -3.38
N ASP A 85 16.69 -3.89 -3.63
CA ASP A 85 17.96 -3.86 -2.88
C ASP A 85 17.88 -3.03 -1.59
N ASN A 86 16.71 -2.45 -1.30
CA ASN A 86 16.48 -1.52 -0.19
C ASN A 86 17.45 -0.32 -0.23
N GLU A 87 17.64 0.30 -1.40
CA GLU A 87 18.50 1.47 -1.61
C GLU A 87 18.10 2.64 -0.70
N TYR A 88 16.81 2.80 -0.43
CA TYR A 88 16.30 3.84 0.47
C TYR A 88 16.52 3.54 1.96
N ARG A 89 17.05 2.35 2.28
CA ARG A 89 17.32 1.90 3.66
C ARG A 89 16.07 1.98 4.55
N SER A 90 14.93 1.60 3.99
CA SER A 90 13.67 1.53 4.71
C SER A 90 13.73 0.40 5.74
N THR A 91 12.89 0.53 6.78
CA THR A 91 12.70 -0.49 7.80
C THR A 91 11.22 -0.85 7.93
N PRO A 92 10.87 -2.01 8.51
CA PRO A 92 9.49 -2.35 8.82
C PRO A 92 8.76 -1.26 9.60
N GLU A 93 9.44 -0.67 10.58
CA GLU A 93 8.87 0.34 11.50
C GLU A 93 8.60 1.66 10.79
N LEU A 94 9.46 2.05 9.83
CA LEU A 94 9.24 3.25 9.03
C LEU A 94 8.02 3.11 8.12
N LEU A 95 7.86 1.96 7.47
CA LEU A 95 6.69 1.68 6.63
C LEU A 95 5.42 1.59 7.47
N ASP A 96 5.47 0.89 8.61
CA ASP A 96 4.33 0.77 9.53
C ASP A 96 3.90 2.16 10.04
N ALA A 97 4.85 2.99 10.52
CA ALA A 97 4.54 4.33 11.00
C ALA A 97 3.90 5.21 9.92
N TYR A 98 4.41 5.16 8.68
CA TYR A 98 3.87 5.90 7.55
C TYR A 98 2.41 5.51 7.26
N PHE A 99 2.13 4.21 7.12
CA PHE A 99 0.78 3.74 6.80
C PHE A 99 -0.19 3.85 7.99
N LEU A 100 0.30 3.66 9.21
CA LEU A 100 -0.48 3.79 10.44
C LEU A 100 -1.05 5.20 10.59
N ALA A 101 -0.30 6.24 10.21
CA ALA A 101 -0.80 7.61 10.21
C ALA A 101 -2.07 7.77 9.36
N PHE A 102 -2.11 7.14 8.18
CA PHE A 102 -3.30 7.15 7.33
C PHE A 102 -4.42 6.28 7.89
N ALA A 103 -4.11 5.12 8.47
CA ALA A 103 -5.11 4.27 9.12
C ALA A 103 -5.79 4.96 10.31
N ILE A 104 -5.04 5.74 11.09
CA ILE A 104 -5.58 6.57 12.18
C ILE A 104 -6.43 7.70 11.60
N ALA A 105 -5.94 8.43 10.60
CA ALA A 105 -6.69 9.50 9.96
C ALA A 105 -8.02 9.01 9.36
N ALA A 106 -8.03 7.83 8.74
CA ALA A 106 -9.22 7.19 8.19
C ALA A 106 -10.31 6.90 9.23
N ARG A 107 -9.95 6.80 10.51
CA ARG A 107 -10.90 6.54 11.61
C ARG A 107 -11.37 7.80 12.33
N ARG A 108 -10.71 8.94 12.10
CA ARG A 108 -11.01 10.17 12.85
C ARG A 108 -12.34 10.81 12.44
N ASP A 109 -12.76 10.60 11.20
CA ASP A 109 -13.94 11.24 10.61
C ASP A 109 -15.13 10.27 10.44
N ARG A 110 -15.17 9.19 11.23
CA ARG A 110 -16.18 8.13 11.15
C ARG A 110 -17.05 8.04 12.39
#